data_AF-A0A2V5QIR3-F1
#
_entry.id   AF-A0A2V5QIR3-F1
#
_cell.length_a   1.000
_cell.length_b   1.000
_cell.length_c   1.000
_cell.angle_alpha   90.00
_cell.angle_beta   90.00
_cell.angle_gamma   90.00
#
_symmetry.space_group_name_H-M   'P 1'
#
loop_
_entity.id
_entity.type
_entity.pdbx_description
1 polymer ?
#
loop_
_entity_poly.entity_id
_entity_poly.type
_entity_poly.pdbx_seq_one_letter_code
_entity_poly.pdbx_strand_id
1 'polypeptide(L)'
;MTTINRVAFLGDYMPRQCGIATFTTDICEALAAAYPYCECIVGAVNDRPEGYDYSTRIRFEIDEKEIDSYRRAADFLNINNVEVVSVQHEFGIYGGPAGSHLLALLRDV
;
A
#
# COMPACT_ATOMS: atom_id res chain seq x y z
N MET A 1 11.96 -4.63 -24.49
CA MET A 1 12.00 -4.50 -23.01
C MET A 1 10.58 -4.21 -22.56
N THR A 2 10.07 -4.99 -21.61
CA THR A 2 8.76 -4.72 -21.00
C THR A 2 8.89 -3.50 -20.09
N THR A 3 8.09 -2.47 -20.34
CA THR A 3 8.00 -1.28 -19.48
C THR A 3 7.00 -1.54 -18.37
N ILE A 4 7.40 -1.28 -17.12
CA ILE A 4 6.50 -1.30 -15.96
C ILE A 4 5.70 0.00 -16.00
N ASN A 5 4.38 -0.12 -15.99
CA ASN A 5 3.44 0.99 -16.13
C ASN A 5 2.64 1.23 -14.85
N ARG A 6 2.53 0.25 -13.94
CA ARG A 6 1.82 0.43 -12.67
C ARG A 6 2.50 -0.24 -11.48
N VAL A 7 2.79 0.55 -10.46
CA VAL A 7 3.41 0.11 -9.20
C VAL A 7 2.52 0.53 -8.04
N ALA A 8 2.24 -0.40 -7.13
CA ALA A 8 1.57 -0.14 -5.87
C ALA A 8 2.58 -0.17 -4.72
N PHE A 9 2.56 0.86 -3.88
CA PHE A 9 3.25 0.87 -2.59
C PHE A 9 2.26 0.50 -1.50
N LEU A 10 2.62 -0.43 -0.62
CA LEU A 10 1.76 -0.94 0.43
C LEU A 10 2.41 -0.68 1.79
N GLY A 11 1.68 -0.08 2.73
CA GLY A 11 2.17 0.20 4.08
C GLY A 11 1.54 1.46 4.66
N ASP A 12 2.24 2.12 5.58
CA ASP A 12 1.80 3.41 6.10
C ASP A 12 2.10 4.53 5.10
N TYR A 13 1.30 5.60 5.17
CA TYR A 13 1.48 6.76 4.32
C TYR A 13 1.08 8.04 5.05
N MET A 14 1.63 9.18 4.65
CA MET A 14 1.21 10.47 5.19
C MET A 14 -0.29 10.70 4.93
N PRO A 15 -1.06 11.19 5.93
CA PRO A 15 -0.61 11.98 7.07
C PRO A 15 -0.39 11.19 8.38
N ARG A 16 -0.35 9.85 8.36
CA ARG A 16 0.06 9.06 9.54
C ARG A 16 1.48 9.48 9.93
N GLN A 17 1.67 9.91 11.19
CA GLN A 17 2.95 10.43 11.66
C GLN A 17 3.83 9.30 12.23
N CYS A 18 4.54 8.59 11.34
CA CYS A 18 5.55 7.61 11.70
C CYS A 18 6.70 7.63 10.67
N GLY A 19 7.86 7.07 11.03
CA GLY A 19 9.05 7.08 10.17
C GLY A 19 8.83 6.34 8.85
N ILE A 20 8.14 5.19 8.90
CA ILE A 20 7.86 4.38 7.72
C ILE A 20 6.82 5.03 6.78
N ALA A 21 5.88 5.83 7.30
CA ALA A 21 4.97 6.63 6.47
C ALA A 21 5.71 7.68 5.64
N THR A 22 6.66 8.40 6.27
CA THR A 22 7.52 9.35 5.57
C THR A 22 8.35 8.63 4.50
N PHE A 23 8.99 7.51 4.85
CA PHE A 23 9.78 6.72 3.91
C PHE A 23 8.96 6.25 2.70
N THR A 24 7.77 5.69 2.95
CA THR A 24 6.85 5.22 1.89
C THR A 24 6.40 6.37 0.99
N THR A 25 6.16 7.54 1.57
CA THR A 25 5.82 8.75 0.81
C THR A 25 6.96 9.21 -0.07
N ASP A 26 8.16 9.34 0.50
CA ASP A 26 9.34 9.81 -0.23
C ASP A 26 9.70 8.90 -1.39
N ILE A 27 9.69 7.57 -1.20
CA ILE A 27 10.02 6.62 -2.27
C ILE A 27 8.94 6.59 -3.36
N CYS A 28 7.65 6.69 -3.00
CA CYS A 28 6.56 6.72 -3.95
C CYS A 28 6.62 7.97 -4.83
N GLU A 29 6.78 9.15 -4.23
CA GLU A 29 6.85 10.40 -4.99
C GLU A 29 8.16 10.52 -5.78
N ALA A 30 9.29 10.00 -5.27
CA ALA A 30 10.54 9.94 -6.02
C ALA A 30 10.40 9.06 -7.28
N LEU A 31 9.76 7.90 -7.17
CA LEU A 31 9.53 7.01 -8.32
C LEU A 31 8.58 7.66 -9.34
N ALA A 32 7.49 8.27 -8.88
CA ALA A 32 6.54 8.98 -9.74
C ALA A 32 7.20 10.13 -10.50
N ALA A 33 8.11 10.87 -9.85
CA ALA A 33 8.86 11.95 -10.47
C ALA A 33 9.89 11.43 -11.50
N ALA A 34 10.58 10.32 -11.20
CA ALA A 34 11.58 9.73 -12.10
C ALA A 34 10.95 9.04 -13.32
N TYR A 35 9.73 8.49 -13.17
CA TYR A 35 9.01 7.76 -14.22
C TYR A 35 7.58 8.30 -14.39
N PRO A 36 7.38 9.46 -15.05
CA PRO A 36 6.07 10.11 -15.15
C PRO A 36 4.98 9.30 -15.88
N TYR A 37 5.38 8.32 -16.70
CA TYR A 37 4.47 7.42 -17.40
C TYR A 37 4.13 6.15 -16.62
N CYS A 38 4.81 5.91 -15.48
CA CYS A 38 4.50 4.83 -14.56
C CYS A 38 3.53 5.35 -13.48
N GLU A 39 2.33 4.78 -13.44
CA GLU A 39 1.38 5.11 -12.40
C GLU A 39 1.82 4.52 -11.06
N CYS A 40 2.14 5.42 -10.12
CA CYS A 40 2.46 5.06 -8.75
C CYS A 40 1.22 5.29 -7.88
N ILE A 41 0.72 4.22 -7.28
CA ILE A 41 -0.44 4.22 -6.38
C ILE A 41 -0.04 3.70 -5.01
N VAL A 42 -0.83 4.02 -3.99
CA VAL A 42 -0.59 3.56 -2.62
C VAL A 42 -1.83 2.86 -2.05
N GLY A 43 -1.58 1.74 -1.37
CA GLY A 43 -2.51 1.09 -0.45
C GLY A 43 -2.10 1.39 0.98
N ALA A 44 -2.88 2.22 1.67
CA ALA A 44 -2.54 2.64 3.04
C ALA A 44 -3.13 1.67 4.07
N VAL A 45 -2.35 1.31 5.09
CA VAL A 45 -2.84 0.55 6.25
C VAL A 45 -3.22 1.52 7.37
N ASN A 46 -4.47 1.41 7.82
CA ASN A 46 -5.05 2.26 8.85
C ASN A 46 -5.10 1.55 10.20
N ASP A 47 -4.61 2.21 11.23
CA ASP A 47 -4.69 1.77 12.63
C ASP A 47 -5.96 2.25 13.34
N ARG A 48 -6.78 3.07 12.67
CA ARG A 48 -8.00 3.67 13.19
C ARG A 48 -9.16 3.59 12.17
N PRO A 49 -10.40 3.34 12.62
CA PRO A 49 -11.55 3.15 11.73
C PRO A 49 -11.87 4.35 10.83
N GLU A 50 -11.58 5.57 11.28
CA GLU A 50 -11.82 6.79 10.52
C GLU A 50 -10.82 7.04 9.39
N GLY A 51 -9.73 6.26 9.32
CA GLY A 51 -8.66 6.46 8.34
C GLY A 51 -7.96 7.81 8.49
N TYR A 52 -7.44 8.37 7.41
CA TYR A 52 -6.78 9.67 7.42
C TYR A 52 -7.24 10.53 6.23
N ASP A 53 -6.97 11.84 6.30
CA ASP A 53 -7.20 12.76 5.18
C ASP A 53 -6.10 12.57 4.13
N TYR A 54 -6.26 11.52 3.33
CA TYR A 54 -5.30 11.09 2.34
C TYR A 54 -5.39 11.89 1.04
N SER A 55 -4.25 12.04 0.37
CA SER A 55 -4.22 12.58 -1.00
C SER A 55 -4.75 11.55 -2.00
N THR A 56 -4.96 11.99 -3.25
CA THR A 56 -5.38 11.12 -4.36
C THR A 56 -4.36 10.03 -4.73
N ARG A 57 -3.18 10.03 -4.10
CA ARG A 57 -2.19 8.96 -4.22
C ARG A 57 -2.70 7.65 -3.63
N ILE A 58 -3.46 7.73 -2.54
CA ILE A 58 -4.09 6.57 -1.93
C ILE A 58 -5.26 6.13 -2.81
N ARG A 59 -5.24 4.88 -3.25
CA ARG A 59 -6.30 4.31 -4.10
C ARG A 59 -7.19 3.32 -3.36
N PHE A 60 -6.69 2.76 -2.26
CA PHE A 60 -7.43 1.88 -1.37
C PHE A 60 -6.82 1.93 0.03
N GLU A 61 -7.64 1.61 1.00
CA GLU A 61 -7.30 1.60 2.42
C GLU A 61 -7.53 0.21 2.97
N ILE A 62 -6.62 -0.23 3.84
CA ILE A 62 -6.68 -1.51 4.54
C ILE A 62 -6.89 -1.21 6.02
N ASP A 63 -7.98 -1.69 6.59
CA ASP A 63 -8.11 -1.73 8.04
C ASP A 63 -7.15 -2.80 8.60
N GLU A 64 -6.19 -2.38 9.44
CA GLU A 64 -5.17 -3.23 10.05
C GLU A 64 -5.78 -4.49 10.68
N LYS A 65 -6.92 -4.34 11.36
CA LYS A 65 -7.50 -5.39 12.21
C LYS A 65 -8.42 -6.33 11.45
N GLU A 66 -8.87 -5.93 10.26
CA GLU A 66 -9.86 -6.66 9.47
C GLU A 66 -9.21 -7.47 8.35
N ILE A 67 -9.03 -8.78 8.55
CA ILE A 67 -8.39 -9.68 7.57
C ILE A 67 -9.08 -9.66 6.19
N ASP A 68 -10.39 -9.43 6.14
CA ASP A 68 -11.12 -9.32 4.87
C ASP A 68 -10.78 -8.03 4.10
N SER A 69 -10.28 -6.99 4.77
CA SER A 69 -9.77 -5.79 4.10
C SER A 69 -8.53 -6.07 3.27
N TYR A 70 -7.68 -7.01 3.72
CA TYR A 70 -6.49 -7.47 2.99
C TYR A 70 -6.87 -8.24 1.73
N ARG A 71 -7.90 -9.09 1.80
CA ARG A 71 -8.43 -9.83 0.64
C ARG A 71 -9.00 -8.88 -0.41
N ARG A 72 -9.81 -7.91 0.01
CA ARG A 72 -10.33 -6.88 -0.90
C ARG A 72 -9.22 -6.04 -1.54
N ALA A 73 -8.13 -5.81 -0.82
CA ALA A 73 -6.96 -5.13 -1.38
C ALA A 73 -6.25 -5.99 -2.45
N ALA A 74 -6.12 -7.30 -2.25
CA ALA A 74 -5.63 -8.21 -3.29
C ALA A 74 -6.52 -8.17 -4.55
N ASP A 75 -7.85 -8.26 -4.37
CA ASP A 75 -8.80 -8.13 -5.48
C ASP A 75 -8.63 -6.80 -6.22
N PHE A 76 -8.48 -5.69 -5.48
CA PHE A 76 -8.24 -4.38 -6.07
C PHE A 76 -6.96 -4.36 -6.92
N LEU A 77 -5.85 -4.87 -6.39
CA LEU A 77 -4.55 -4.90 -7.08
C LEU A 77 -4.63 -5.71 -8.39
N ASN A 78 -5.28 -6.87 -8.35
CA ASN A 78 -5.47 -7.75 -9.51
C ASN A 78 -6.34 -7.11 -10.59
N ILE A 79 -7.51 -6.58 -10.21
CA ILE A 79 -8.45 -5.93 -11.14
C ILE A 79 -7.80 -4.71 -11.81
N ASN A 80 -6.88 -4.04 -11.11
CA ASN A 80 -6.17 -2.88 -11.60
C ASN A 80 -4.86 -3.21 -12.32
N ASN A 81 -4.56 -4.49 -12.63
CA ASN A 81 -3.35 -4.88 -13.35
C ASN A 81 -2.07 -4.24 -12.78
N VAL A 82 -1.94 -4.21 -11.45
CA VAL A 82 -0.70 -3.77 -10.82
C VAL A 82 0.41 -4.75 -11.16
N GLU A 83 1.53 -4.26 -11.69
CA GLU A 83 2.64 -5.09 -12.16
C GLU A 83 3.70 -5.32 -11.08
N VAL A 84 3.79 -4.41 -10.11
CA VAL A 84 4.71 -4.49 -8.97
C VAL A 84 4.00 -4.03 -7.70
N VAL A 85 4.11 -4.83 -6.64
CA VAL A 85 3.72 -4.45 -5.28
C VAL A 85 4.99 -4.27 -4.44
N SER A 86 5.24 -3.05 -3.97
CA SER A 86 6.35 -2.68 -3.10
C SER A 86 5.85 -2.56 -1.66
N VAL A 87 6.12 -3.60 -0.86
CA VAL A 87 5.63 -3.68 0.53
C VAL A 87 6.64 -3.03 1.47
N GLN A 88 6.17 -2.01 2.20
CA GLN A 88 6.88 -1.44 3.33
C GLN A 88 6.38 -2.13 4.60
N HIS A 89 7.29 -2.82 5.28
CA HIS A 89 6.98 -3.60 6.46
C HIS A 89 7.76 -3.07 7.66
N GLU A 90 7.02 -2.77 8.74
CA GLU A 90 7.54 -2.46 10.06
C GLU A 90 6.70 -3.20 11.10
N PHE A 91 7.27 -3.42 12.29
CA PHE A 91 6.54 -3.98 13.41
C PHE A 91 5.32 -3.12 13.76
N GLY A 92 4.12 -3.70 13.71
CA GLY A 92 2.88 -3.02 14.08
C GLY A 92 2.10 -2.37 12.94
N ILE A 93 2.51 -2.52 11.67
CA ILE A 93 1.72 -2.05 10.53
C ILE A 93 0.57 -3.00 10.22
N TYR A 94 0.87 -4.29 10.14
CA TYR A 94 -0.09 -5.30 9.67
C TYR A 94 -0.67 -6.08 10.84
N GLY A 95 -1.97 -6.35 10.80
CA GLY A 95 -2.65 -7.09 11.84
C GLY A 95 -2.27 -8.58 11.91
N GLY A 96 -2.78 -9.23 12.94
CA GLY A 96 -2.55 -10.64 13.21
C GLY A 96 -1.18 -10.92 13.85
N PRO A 97 -0.94 -12.18 14.27
CA PRO A 97 0.33 -12.56 14.85
C PRO A 97 1.49 -12.24 13.89
N ALA A 98 2.44 -11.42 14.36
CA ALA A 98 3.62 -10.99 13.60
C ALA A 98 3.31 -10.41 12.20
N GLY A 99 2.18 -9.72 12.01
CA GLY A 99 1.82 -9.14 10.73
C GLY A 99 1.24 -10.13 9.71
N SER A 100 0.83 -11.32 10.15
CA SER A 100 0.36 -12.39 9.27
C SER A 100 -0.88 -12.06 8.43
N HIS A 101 -1.67 -11.02 8.75
CA HIS A 101 -2.75 -10.58 7.87
C HIS A 101 -2.24 -10.14 6.49
N LEU A 102 -1.02 -9.61 6.39
CA LEU A 102 -0.38 -9.29 5.11
C LEU A 102 -0.32 -10.51 4.18
N LEU A 103 -0.16 -11.72 4.73
CA LEU A 103 -0.12 -12.95 3.94
C LEU A 103 -1.47 -13.28 3.30
N ALA A 104 -2.59 -12.76 3.82
CA ALA A 104 -3.90 -12.88 3.18
C ALA A 104 -4.01 -12.03 1.90
N LEU A 105 -3.20 -10.97 1.78
CA LEU A 105 -3.08 -10.20 0.55
C LEU A 105 -2.05 -10.84 -0.38
N LEU A 106 -0.84 -11.11 0.10
CA LEU A 106 0.30 -11.51 -0.75
C LEU A 106 0.15 -12.90 -1.41
N ARG A 107 -0.76 -13.75 -0.92
CA ARG A 107 -1.01 -15.06 -1.54
C ARG A 107 -1.84 -14.97 -2.82
N ASP A 108 -2.57 -13.88 -2.96
CA ASP A 108 -3.60 -13.73 -3.98
C ASP A 108 -3.27 -12.58 -4.95
N VAL A 109 -2.01 -12.09 -5.00
CA VAL A 109 -1.49 -11.07 -5.93
C VAL A 109 -0.37 -11.59 -6.83
#